data_AF-A0A1Y3QN00-F1
#
_entry.id   AF-A0A1Y3QN00-F1
#
_cell.length_a   1.000
_cell.length_b   1.000
_cell.length_c   1.000
_cell.angle_alpha   90.00
_cell.angle_beta   90.00
_cell.angle_gamma   90.00
#
_symmetry.space_group_name_H-M   'P 1'
#
loop_
_entity.id
_entity.type
_entity.pdbx_description
1 polymer ?
#
loop_
_entity_poly.entity_id
_entity_poly.type
_entity_poly.pdbx_seq_one_letter_code
_entity_poly.pdbx_strand_id
1 'polypeptide(L)'
;MEKAQQVQPTTRDYVKVGLMLFVLTVVEVVAIYIEALRPALAAILVALSAWKFLLVAAFFMHLKYDSRIYTGFFAFGMVLAILIGLAVTVIIL
;
A
#
# COMPACT_ATOMS: atom_id res chain seq x y z
N MET A 1 -37.55 -4.54 -12.35
CA MET A 1 -36.41 -5.47 -12.17
C MET A 1 -35.30 -4.97 -13.10
N GLU A 2 -34.68 -3.86 -12.71
CA GLU A 2 -33.76 -3.10 -13.56
C GLU A 2 -32.33 -3.61 -13.34
N LYS A 3 -31.63 -3.90 -14.44
CA LYS A 3 -30.29 -4.47 -14.44
C LYS A 3 -29.27 -3.45 -13.93
N ALA A 4 -28.99 -3.47 -12.63
CA ALA A 4 -27.76 -2.88 -12.09
C ALA A 4 -26.58 -3.75 -12.56
N GLN A 5 -26.04 -3.44 -13.74
CA GLN A 5 -24.81 -4.03 -14.24
C GLN A 5 -23.65 -3.59 -13.35
N GLN A 6 -23.44 -4.34 -12.28
CA GLN A 6 -22.26 -4.26 -11.43
C GLN A 6 -21.05 -4.48 -12.34
N VAL A 7 -20.32 -3.41 -12.66
CA VAL A 7 -19.06 -3.47 -13.41
C VAL A 7 -18.03 -4.13 -12.48
N GLN A 8 -18.04 -5.46 -12.45
CA GLN A 8 -17.07 -6.27 -11.72
C GLN A 8 -15.68 -5.98 -12.30
N PRO A 9 -14.68 -5.62 -11.47
CA PRO A 9 -13.33 -5.37 -11.96
C PRO A 9 -12.82 -6.63 -12.68
N THR A 10 -12.47 -6.46 -13.95
CA THR A 10 -12.00 -7.58 -14.78
C THR A 10 -10.64 -8.05 -14.25
N THR A 11 -10.39 -9.36 -14.22
CA THR A 11 -9.13 -9.99 -13.79
C THR A 11 -7.87 -9.31 -14.35
N ARG A 12 -7.99 -8.71 -15.54
CA ARG A 12 -6.94 -7.92 -16.20
C ARG A 12 -6.40 -6.75 -15.35
N ASP A 13 -7.23 -6.06 -14.58
CA ASP A 13 -6.77 -4.91 -13.80
C ASP A 13 -5.96 -5.33 -12.58
N TYR A 14 -6.34 -6.43 -11.93
CA TYR A 14 -5.54 -7.04 -10.86
C TYR A 14 -4.17 -7.51 -11.35
N VAL A 15 -4.12 -8.12 -12.55
CA VAL A 15 -2.85 -8.57 -13.15
C VAL A 15 -1.93 -7.39 -13.44
N LYS A 16 -2.46 -6.26 -13.95
CA LYS A 16 -1.66 -5.04 -14.18
C LYS A 16 -1.07 -4.49 -12.88
N VAL A 17 -1.87 -4.37 -11.82
CA VAL A 17 -1.38 -3.86 -10.52
C VAL A 17 -0.41 -4.84 -9.88
N GLY A 18 -0.68 -6.15 -9.98
CA GLY A 18 0.24 -7.20 -9.52
C GLY A 18 1.60 -7.14 -10.23
N LEU A 19 1.61 -6.92 -11.54
CA LEU A 19 2.85 -6.71 -12.29
C LEU A 19 3.59 -5.45 -11.82
N MET A 20 2.87 -4.36 -11.54
CA MET A 20 3.49 -3.14 -11.01
C MET A 20 4.11 -3.37 -9.62
N LEU A 21 3.43 -4.11 -8.74
CA LEU A 21 3.97 -4.51 -7.43
C LEU A 21 5.22 -5.38 -7.58
N PHE A 22 5.23 -6.29 -8.55
CA PHE A 22 6.39 -7.12 -8.85
C PHE A 22 7.58 -6.27 -9.29
N VAL A 23 7.38 -5.32 -10.22
CA VAL A 23 8.43 -4.40 -10.66
C VAL A 23 8.96 -3.55 -9.50
N LEU A 24 8.07 -3.00 -8.67
CA LEU A 24 8.45 -2.25 -7.45
C LEU A 24 9.31 -3.10 -6.51
N THR A 25 9.00 -4.39 -6.38
CA THR A 25 9.75 -5.32 -5.53
C THR A 25 11.14 -5.63 -6.12
N VAL A 26 11.23 -5.82 -7.43
CA VAL A 26 12.53 -5.99 -8.11
C VAL A 26 13.40 -4.75 -7.93
N VAL A 27 12.83 -3.55 -8.10
CA VAL A 27 13.53 -2.28 -7.88
C VAL A 27 14.03 -2.17 -6.44
N GLU A 28 13.22 -2.59 -5.46
CA GLU A 28 13.60 -2.59 -4.05
C GLU A 28 14.80 -3.50 -3.79
N VAL A 29 14.76 -4.74 -4.30
CA VAL A 29 15.86 -5.69 -4.17
C VAL A 29 17.13 -5.12 -4.80
N VAL A 30 17.05 -4.57 -6.01
CA VAL A 30 18.20 -3.94 -6.68
C VAL A 30 18.75 -2.76 -5.88
N ALA A 31 17.88 -1.90 -5.33
CA ALA A 31 18.29 -0.75 -4.55
C ALA A 31 19.10 -1.14 -3.30
N ILE A 32 18.79 -2.29 -2.67
CA ILE A 32 19.51 -2.79 -1.51
C ILE A 32 20.96 -3.18 -1.84
N TYR A 33 21.24 -3.60 -3.09
CA TYR A 33 22.58 -3.97 -3.53
C TYR A 33 23.46 -2.78 -3.96
N ILE A 34 22.89 -1.58 -4.10
CA ILE A 34 23.65 -0.40 -4.54
C ILE A 34 24.18 0.35 -3.32
N GLU A 35 25.50 0.29 -3.12
CA GLU A 35 26.12 0.90 -1.95
C GLU A 35 26.03 2.42 -1.91
N ALA A 36 25.98 3.08 -3.08
CA ALA A 36 25.80 4.53 -3.18
C ALA A 36 24.45 5.01 -2.59
N LEU A 37 23.45 4.13 -2.50
CA LEU A 37 22.14 4.46 -1.94
C LEU A 37 22.10 4.32 -0.42
N ARG A 38 23.09 3.68 0.22
CA ARG A 38 23.15 3.42 1.68
C ARG A 38 22.69 4.59 2.57
N PRO A 39 23.13 5.85 2.39
CA PRO A 39 22.68 6.95 3.25
C PRO A 39 21.19 7.27 3.13
N ALA A 40 20.58 7.03 1.98
CA ALA A 40 19.15 7.28 1.72
C ALA A 40 18.31 5.99 1.68
N LEU A 41 18.95 4.82 1.81
CA LEU A 41 18.34 3.50 1.59
C LEU A 41 17.15 3.28 2.51
N ALA A 42 17.27 3.63 3.80
CA ALA A 42 16.16 3.53 4.74
C ALA A 42 14.93 4.34 4.29
N ALA A 43 15.12 5.60 3.87
CA ALA A 43 14.03 6.45 3.39
C ALA A 43 13.43 5.91 2.08
N ILE A 44 14.26 5.42 1.16
CA ILE A 44 13.81 4.83 -0.11
C ILE A 44 12.97 3.57 0.13
N LEU A 45 13.44 2.66 0.99
CA LEU A 45 12.71 1.44 1.32
C LEU A 45 11.38 1.72 2.00
N VAL A 46 11.33 2.69 2.91
CA VAL A 46 10.08 3.13 3.55
C VAL A 46 9.11 3.70 2.51
N ALA A 47 9.60 4.54 1.60
CA ALA A 47 8.76 5.10 0.53
C ALA A 47 8.23 4.03 -0.43
N LEU A 48 9.08 3.10 -0.88
CA LEU A 48 8.69 1.97 -1.73
C LEU A 48 7.68 1.05 -1.03
N SER A 49 7.89 0.78 0.26
CA SER A 49 6.96 -0.01 1.09
C SER A 49 5.61 0.67 1.25
N ALA A 50 5.60 1.98 1.54
CA ALA A 50 4.36 2.75 1.62
C ALA A 50 3.60 2.73 0.28
N TRP A 51 4.30 2.88 -0.85
CA TRP A 51 3.67 2.84 -2.16
C TRP A 51 3.07 1.47 -2.49
N LYS A 52 3.80 0.38 -2.23
CA LYS A 52 3.30 -0.99 -2.37
C LYS A 52 2.05 -1.20 -1.52
N PHE A 53 2.10 -0.78 -0.27
CA PHE A 53 0.97 -0.87 0.64
C PHE A 53 -0.26 -0.14 0.12
N LEU A 54 -0.11 1.10 -0.39
CA LEU A 54 -1.21 1.87 -0.96
C LEU A 54 -1.82 1.19 -2.19
N LEU A 55 -1.00 0.63 -3.09
CA LEU A 55 -1.48 -0.13 -4.24
C LEU A 55 -2.26 -1.37 -3.82
N VAL A 56 -1.78 -2.11 -2.83
CA VAL A 56 -2.47 -3.29 -2.27
C VAL A 56 -3.78 -2.87 -1.60
N ALA A 57 -3.76 -1.85 -0.74
CA ALA A 57 -4.95 -1.36 -0.05
C ALA A 57 -6.02 -0.85 -1.04
N ALA A 58 -5.62 -0.09 -2.05
CA ALA A 58 -6.55 0.44 -3.03
C ALA A 58 -7.16 -0.65 -3.92
N PHE A 59 -6.34 -1.54 -4.49
CA PHE A 59 -6.79 -2.47 -5.53
C PHE A 59 -7.06 -3.89 -5.02
N PHE A 60 -6.16 -4.46 -4.23
CA PHE A 60 -6.27 -5.85 -3.75
C PHE A 60 -7.12 -6.01 -2.48
N MET A 61 -7.21 -4.97 -1.64
CA MET A 61 -8.18 -4.94 -0.53
C MET A 61 -9.54 -4.35 -0.96
N HIS A 62 -9.73 -4.13 -2.26
CA HIS A 62 -10.98 -3.68 -2.89
C HIS A 62 -11.45 -2.28 -2.48
N LEU A 63 -10.72 -1.55 -1.64
CA LEU A 63 -11.16 -0.25 -1.10
C LEU A 63 -11.47 0.79 -2.20
N LYS A 64 -10.80 0.74 -3.34
CA LYS A 64 -11.08 1.62 -4.48
C LYS A 64 -12.42 1.34 -5.15
N TYR A 65 -12.89 0.09 -5.10
CA TYR A 65 -14.10 -0.39 -5.77
C TYR A 65 -15.28 -0.58 -4.80
N ASP A 66 -15.02 -0.54 -3.50
CA ASP A 66 -16.03 -0.72 -2.45
C ASP A 66 -16.56 0.62 -1.91
N SER A 67 -17.54 0.57 -1.01
CA SER A 67 -18.12 1.72 -0.35
C SER A 67 -17.12 2.45 0.54
N ARG A 68 -17.30 3.77 0.68
CA ARG A 68 -16.44 4.64 1.51
C ARG A 68 -16.36 4.22 2.99
N ILE A 69 -17.31 3.42 3.46
CA ILE A 69 -17.34 2.91 4.84
C ILE A 69 -16.14 1.99 5.10
N TYR A 70 -15.82 1.08 4.18
CA TYR A 70 -14.66 0.19 4.34
C TYR A 70 -13.34 0.95 4.29
N THR A 71 -13.25 1.96 3.42
CA THR A 71 -12.08 2.84 3.37
C THR A 71 -11.93 3.62 4.68
N GLY A 72 -13.04 4.12 5.25
CA GLY A 72 -13.04 4.82 6.54
C GLY A 72 -12.60 3.92 7.69
N PHE A 73 -13.09 2.67 7.74
CA PHE A 73 -12.72 1.71 8.78
C PHE A 73 -11.23 1.34 8.72
N PHE A 74 -10.70 1.11 7.52
CA PHE A 74 -9.28 0.85 7.31
C PHE A 74 -8.41 2.06 7.68
N ALA A 75 -8.80 3.26 7.22
CA ALA A 75 -8.09 4.50 7.54
C ALA A 75 -8.08 4.79 9.04
N PHE A 76 -9.17 4.49 9.75
CA PHE A 76 -9.23 4.59 11.20
C PHE A 76 -8.21 3.67 11.88
N GLY A 77 -8.16 2.40 11.48
CA GLY A 77 -7.14 1.45 11.97
C GLY A 77 -5.71 1.91 11.67
N MET A 78 -5.47 2.47 10.48
CA MET A 78 -4.17 3.02 10.09
C MET A 78 -3.77 4.23 10.96
N VAL A 79 -4.69 5.17 11.19
CA VAL A 79 -4.44 6.33 12.07
C VAL A 79 -4.13 5.86 13.48
N LEU A 80 -4.91 4.90 14.02
CA LEU A 80 -4.63 4.32 15.34
C LEU A 80 -3.25 3.67 15.40
N ALA A 81 -2.86 2.89 14.40
CA ALA A 81 -1.54 2.25 14.37
C ALA A 81 -0.40 3.29 14.40
N ILE A 82 -0.52 4.37 13.63
CA ILE A 82 0.45 5.46 13.62
C ILE A 82 0.49 6.16 14.99
N LEU A 83 -0.67 6.50 15.55
CA LEU A 83 -0.75 7.17 16.86
C LEU A 83 -0.14 6.34 17.97
N ILE A 84 -0.43 5.03 18.02
CA ILE A 84 0.14 4.12 19.01
C ILE A 84 1.66 3.99 18.81
N GLY A 85 2.13 3.83 17.56
CA GLY A 85 3.55 3.75 17.26
C GLY A 85 4.32 5.02 17.68
N LEU A 86 3.75 6.19 17.41
CA LEU A 86 4.31 7.47 17.88
C LEU A 86 4.27 7.59 19.40
N ALA A 87 3.17 7.24 20.05
CA ALA A 87 3.06 7.27 21.51
C ALA A 87 4.11 6.39 22.18
N VAL A 88 4.29 5.15 21.69
CA VAL A 88 5.32 4.23 22.18
C VAL A 88 6.71 4.80 21.96
N THR A 89 6.99 5.38 20.79
CA THR A 89 8.30 6.00 20.50
C THR A 89 8.59 7.18 21.44
N VAL A 90 7.60 8.03 21.71
CA VAL A 90 7.72 9.17 22.63
C VAL A 90 7.89 8.70 24.09
N ILE A 91 7.26 7.60 24.49
CA ILE A 91 7.41 7.04 25.85
C ILE A 91 8.80 6.42 26.06
N ILE A 92 9.39 5.83 25.02
CA ILE A 92 10.68 5.14 25.09
C ILE A 92 11.87 6.10 25.01
N LEU A 93 11.72 7.23 24.30
CA LEU A 93 12.75 8.26 24.13
C LEU A 93 12.97 9.09 25.41
#